data_AF-A0A034WVN7-F1
#
_entry.id   AF-A0A034WVN7-F1
#
_cell.length_a   1.000
_cell.length_b   1.000
_cell.length_c   1.000
_cell.angle_alpha   90.00
_cell.angle_beta   90.00
_cell.angle_gamma   90.00
#
_symmetry.space_group_name_H-M   'P 1'
#
loop_
_entity.id
_entity.type
_entity.pdbx_description
1 polymer ?
#
loop_
_entity_poly.entity_id
_entity_poly.type
_entity_poly.pdbx_seq_one_letter_code
_entity_poly.pdbx_strand_id
1 'polypeptide(L)'
;ERIPLMGAVERTQAVNKALQDKDWAKAIALRGVAFQANLQALKLLSQTKTPKPKVEGDGANEPFNVAVMHVGSPACGINAATRSFVRTIIYNGDSVYGIRNGVLGLAAGELKPLIWSDVIG
;
A
#
# COMPACT_ATOMS: atom_id res chain seq x y z
N GLU A 1 -9.51 -21.55 -16.03
CA GLU A 1 -8.90 -22.77 -16.60
C GLU A 1 -7.87 -23.33 -15.62
N ARG A 2 -7.78 -24.65 -15.43
CA ARG A 2 -6.80 -25.24 -14.50
C ARG A 2 -5.42 -25.23 -15.15
N ILE A 3 -4.39 -24.85 -14.39
CA ILE A 3 -3.02 -24.85 -14.90
C ILE A 3 -2.52 -26.30 -14.90
N PRO A 4 -1.97 -26.83 -16.02
CA PRO A 4 -1.41 -28.16 -16.05
C PRO A 4 -0.20 -28.26 -15.11
N LEU A 5 -0.09 -29.39 -14.39
CA LEU A 5 0.92 -29.61 -13.36
C LEU A 5 2.35 -29.31 -13.84
N MET A 6 2.70 -29.80 -15.03
CA MET A 6 4.04 -29.59 -15.59
C MET A 6 4.31 -28.11 -15.87
N GLY A 7 3.32 -27.36 -16.32
CA GLY A 7 3.45 -25.91 -16.50
C GLY A 7 3.68 -25.16 -15.17
N ALA A 8 3.12 -25.65 -14.06
CA ALA A 8 3.40 -25.09 -12.73
C ALA A 8 4.82 -25.44 -12.24
N VAL A 9 5.29 -26.65 -12.51
CA VAL A 9 6.66 -27.10 -12.17
C VAL A 9 7.70 -26.28 -12.94
N GLU A 10 7.52 -26.12 -14.26
CA GLU A 10 8.45 -25.34 -15.10
C GLU A 10 8.56 -23.87 -14.63
N ARG A 11 7.42 -23.24 -14.28
CA ARG A 11 7.42 -21.87 -13.74
C ARG A 11 8.19 -21.76 -12.43
N THR A 12 8.04 -22.72 -11.52
CA THR A 12 8.76 -22.69 -10.23
C THR A 12 10.25 -22.94 -10.42
N GLN A 13 10.65 -23.83 -11.32
CA GLN A 13 12.06 -24.04 -11.69
C GLN A 13 12.67 -22.79 -12.34
N ALA A 14 11.93 -22.10 -13.22
CA ALA A 14 12.39 -20.87 -13.86
C ALA A 14 12.67 -19.74 -12.83
N VAL A 15 11.86 -19.64 -11.77
CA VAL A 15 12.11 -18.70 -10.66
C VAL A 15 13.42 -19.04 -9.96
N ASN A 16 13.66 -20.32 -9.63
CA ASN A 16 14.88 -20.76 -8.97
C ASN A 16 16.13 -20.50 -9.80
N LYS A 17 16.06 -20.75 -11.11
CA LYS A 17 17.14 -20.46 -12.04
C LYS A 17 17.48 -18.96 -12.06
N ALA A 18 16.45 -18.10 -12.18
CA ALA A 18 16.65 -16.65 -12.15
C ALA A 18 17.28 -16.16 -10.83
N LEU A 19 16.94 -16.78 -9.70
CA LEU A 19 17.58 -16.48 -8.40
C LEU A 19 19.05 -16.89 -8.36
N GLN A 20 19.42 -18.06 -8.90
CA GLN A 20 20.81 -18.53 -8.98
C GLN A 20 21.66 -17.62 -9.86
N ASP A 21 21.08 -17.16 -10.98
CA ASP A 21 21.71 -16.23 -11.93
C ASP A 21 21.76 -14.79 -11.39
N LYS A 22 21.22 -14.53 -10.19
CA LYS A 22 21.08 -13.19 -9.57
C LYS A 22 20.26 -12.20 -10.41
N ASP A 23 19.39 -12.70 -11.30
CA ASP A 23 18.44 -11.90 -12.06
C ASP A 23 17.17 -11.65 -11.24
N TRP A 24 17.25 -10.68 -10.33
CA TRP A 24 16.19 -10.34 -9.39
C TRP A 24 14.92 -9.84 -10.07
N ALA A 25 15.05 -9.04 -11.14
CA ALA A 25 13.92 -8.45 -11.85
C ALA A 25 13.08 -9.55 -12.49
N LYS A 26 13.73 -10.49 -13.18
CA LYS A 26 13.07 -11.65 -13.77
C LYS A 26 12.48 -12.58 -12.71
N ALA A 27 13.18 -12.83 -11.61
CA ALA A 27 12.67 -13.65 -10.51
C ALA A 27 11.40 -13.05 -9.89
N ILE A 28 11.30 -11.73 -9.79
CA ILE A 28 10.11 -11.02 -9.30
C ILE A 28 8.98 -11.12 -10.35
N ALA A 29 9.27 -10.90 -11.63
CA ALA A 29 8.29 -10.98 -12.71
C ALA A 29 7.66 -12.37 -12.85
N LEU A 30 8.46 -13.43 -12.73
CA LEU A 30 7.99 -14.81 -12.81
C LEU A 30 7.02 -15.20 -11.67
N ARG A 31 7.04 -14.50 -10.53
CA ARG A 31 6.09 -14.70 -9.41
C ARG A 31 4.73 -14.03 -9.67
N GLY A 32 4.63 -13.21 -10.71
CA GLY A 32 3.39 -12.60 -11.16
C GLY A 32 3.08 -11.23 -10.55
N VAL A 33 2.03 -10.61 -11.10
CA VAL A 33 1.64 -9.22 -10.82
C VAL A 33 1.24 -9.03 -9.35
N ALA A 34 0.55 -9.99 -8.74
CA ALA A 34 0.15 -9.90 -7.33
C ALA A 34 1.38 -9.87 -6.40
N PHE A 35 2.41 -10.67 -6.67
CA PHE A 35 3.64 -10.65 -5.90
C PHE A 35 4.36 -9.30 -6.04
N GLN A 36 4.43 -8.76 -7.26
CA GLN A 36 5.00 -7.45 -7.53
C GLN A 36 4.28 -6.34 -6.76
N ALA A 37 2.95 -6.30 -6.85
CA ALA A 37 2.12 -5.32 -6.15
C ALA A 37 2.31 -5.41 -4.63
N ASN A 38 2.28 -6.62 -4.07
CA ASN A 38 2.48 -6.84 -2.64
C ASN A 38 3.89 -6.46 -2.19
N LEU A 39 4.91 -6.74 -2.99
CA LEU A 39 6.30 -6.35 -2.68
C LEU A 39 6.46 -4.83 -2.69
N GLN A 40 5.82 -4.12 -3.62
CA GLN A 40 5.83 -2.66 -3.65
C GLN A 40 5.11 -2.07 -2.44
N ALA A 41 3.92 -2.59 -2.10
CA ALA A 41 3.19 -2.19 -0.91
C ALA A 41 4.02 -2.44 0.36
N LEU A 42 4.63 -3.63 0.49
CA LEU A 42 5.48 -3.95 1.63
C LEU A 42 6.67 -2.98 1.76
N LYS A 43 7.36 -2.67 0.65
CA LYS A 43 8.48 -1.71 0.64
C LYS A 43 8.07 -0.31 1.04
N LEU A 44 6.86 0.12 0.69
CA LEU A 44 6.30 1.41 1.10
C LEU A 44 5.96 1.38 2.60
N LEU A 45 5.27 0.32 3.04
CA LEU A 45 4.76 0.19 4.39
C LEU A 45 5.83 -0.11 5.44
N SER A 46 6.99 -0.63 5.05
CA SER A 46 8.12 -0.90 5.95
C SER A 46 9.01 0.31 6.21
N GLN A 47 8.79 1.43 5.50
CA GLN A 47 9.60 2.63 5.70
C GLN A 47 9.30 3.30 7.05
N THR A 48 10.36 3.60 7.80
CA THR A 48 10.26 4.29 9.09
C THR A 48 10.10 5.80 8.90
N LYS A 49 10.78 6.37 7.90
CA LYS A 49 10.72 7.80 7.56
C LYS A 49 9.75 8.03 6.41
N THR A 50 9.14 9.20 6.40
CA THR A 50 8.35 9.66 5.26
C THR A 50 9.26 9.76 4.03
N PRO A 51 8.99 9.01 2.96
CA PRO A 51 9.71 9.16 1.70
C PRO A 51 9.41 10.50 1.06
N LYS A 52 10.33 10.99 0.22
CA LYS A 52 10.04 12.15 -0.62
C LYS A 52 8.86 11.81 -1.54
N PRO A 53 7.86 12.69 -1.67
CA PRO A 53 6.72 12.44 -2.55
C PRO A 53 7.21 12.20 -3.97
N LYS A 54 6.55 11.27 -4.69
CA LYS A 54 6.90 10.87 -6.06
C LYS A 54 6.71 11.98 -7.13
N VAL A 55 6.28 13.17 -6.72
CA VAL A 55 5.97 14.29 -7.60
C VAL A 55 7.27 15.02 -7.99
N GLU A 56 8.11 14.37 -8.78
CA GLU A 56 9.19 15.01 -9.54
C GLU A 56 8.88 14.78 -11.04
N GLY A 57 8.09 15.68 -11.63
CA GLY A 57 7.76 15.69 -13.06
C GLY A 57 6.63 16.68 -13.41
N ASP A 58 6.73 17.31 -14.59
CA ASP A 58 5.91 18.42 -15.13
C ASP A 58 4.40 18.11 -15.35
N GLY A 59 3.85 17.10 -14.68
CA GLY A 59 2.44 16.71 -14.71
C GLY A 59 1.83 16.51 -13.32
N ALA A 60 2.39 17.20 -12.32
CA ALA A 60 1.91 17.16 -10.94
C ALA A 60 0.45 17.62 -10.86
N ASN A 61 -0.49 16.69 -10.73
CA ASN A 61 -1.85 17.03 -10.31
C ASN A 61 -1.79 17.73 -8.95
N GLU A 62 -2.68 18.69 -8.74
CA GLU A 62 -2.83 19.34 -7.44
C GLU A 62 -3.08 18.29 -6.34
N PRO A 63 -2.45 18.44 -5.16
CA PRO A 63 -2.58 17.46 -4.09
C PRO A 63 -4.03 17.36 -3.62
N PHE A 64 -4.52 16.14 -3.45
CA PHE A 64 -5.86 15.89 -2.95
C PHE A 64 -5.91 15.95 -1.42
N ASN A 65 -7.08 16.35 -0.90
CA ASN A 65 -7.43 16.19 0.51
C ASN A 65 -8.35 14.98 0.65
N VAL A 66 -7.90 13.97 1.39
CA VAL A 66 -8.61 12.70 1.53
C VAL A 66 -8.94 12.45 3.00
N ALA A 67 -10.14 11.95 3.31
CA ALA A 67 -10.52 11.60 4.67
C ALA A 67 -10.81 10.10 4.81
N VAL A 68 -10.49 9.53 5.98
CA VAL A 68 -10.83 8.15 6.37
C VAL A 68 -11.73 8.16 7.59
N MET A 69 -12.79 7.35 7.55
CA MET A 69 -13.69 7.11 8.69
C MET A 69 -14.00 5.62 8.80
N HIS A 70 -14.31 5.17 10.01
CA HIS A 70 -14.81 3.81 10.25
C HIS A 70 -16.31 3.86 10.52
N VAL A 71 -17.07 2.97 9.88
CA VAL A 71 -18.52 2.88 10.03
C VAL A 71 -18.89 1.44 10.37
N GLY A 72 -19.64 1.25 11.46
CA GLY A 72 -20.06 -0.06 11.96
C GLY A 72 -19.23 -0.55 13.15
N SER A 73 -19.39 -1.84 13.47
CA SER A 73 -18.72 -2.48 14.61
C SER A 73 -17.21 -2.61 14.40
N PRO A 74 -16.40 -2.61 15.48
CA PRO A 74 -14.96 -2.85 15.38
C PRO A 74 -14.65 -4.22 14.75
N ALA A 75 -13.68 -4.24 13.85
CA ALA A 75 -13.19 -5.44 13.20
C ALA A 75 -11.66 -5.53 13.26
N CYS A 76 -11.13 -6.75 13.35
CA CYS A 76 -9.69 -6.96 13.27
C CYS A 76 -9.17 -6.52 11.89
N GLY A 77 -8.01 -5.87 11.86
CA GLY A 77 -7.38 -5.39 10.61
C GLY A 77 -7.77 -3.98 10.18
N ILE A 78 -8.80 -3.35 10.77
CA ILE A 78 -9.20 -1.99 10.38
C ILE A 78 -8.09 -0.95 10.60
N ASN A 79 -7.30 -1.10 11.67
CA ASN A 79 -6.13 -0.26 11.93
C ASN A 79 -5.01 -0.51 10.91
N ALA A 80 -4.79 -1.76 10.50
CA ALA A 80 -3.81 -2.10 9.47
C ALA A 80 -4.21 -1.55 8.09
N ALA A 81 -5.51 -1.58 7.76
CA ALA A 81 -6.05 -0.96 6.57
C ALA A 81 -5.87 0.57 6.61
N THR A 82 -6.19 1.20 7.75
CA THR A 82 -6.03 2.64 7.97
C THR A 82 -4.58 3.07 7.84
N ARG A 83 -3.65 2.33 8.46
CA ARG A 83 -2.21 2.55 8.33
C ARG A 83 -1.76 2.46 6.87
N SER A 84 -2.22 1.43 6.15
CA SER A 84 -1.84 1.22 4.75
C SER A 84 -2.37 2.34 3.85
N PHE A 85 -3.60 2.78 4.09
CA PHE A 85 -4.22 3.91 3.42
C PHE A 85 -3.47 5.21 3.68
N VAL A 86 -3.33 5.61 4.94
CA VAL A 86 -2.67 6.87 5.35
C VAL A 86 -1.26 6.97 4.76
N ARG A 87 -0.46 5.91 4.87
CA ARG A 87 0.91 5.91 4.32
C ARG A 87 0.92 6.02 2.80
N THR A 88 -0.04 5.43 2.10
CA THR A 88 -0.13 5.50 0.63
C THR A 88 -0.51 6.90 0.16
N ILE A 89 -1.47 7.55 0.81
CA ILE A 89 -1.89 8.92 0.48
C ILE A 89 -0.71 9.89 0.70
N ILE A 90 -0.03 9.82 1.86
CA ILE A 90 1.15 10.65 2.13
C ILE A 90 2.28 10.37 1.14
N TYR A 91 2.49 9.10 0.76
CA TYR A 91 3.50 8.70 -0.23
C TYR A 91 3.27 9.36 -1.60
N ASN A 92 2.00 9.53 -1.98
CA ASN A 92 1.62 10.16 -3.24
C ASN A 92 1.74 11.69 -3.21
N GLY A 93 1.93 12.30 -2.03
CA GLY A 93 1.98 13.76 -1.85
C GLY A 93 0.64 14.40 -1.47
N ASP A 94 -0.37 13.58 -1.19
CA ASP A 94 -1.71 14.02 -0.80
C ASP A 94 -1.83 14.18 0.72
N SER A 95 -2.80 14.99 1.16
CA SER A 95 -3.11 15.20 2.58
C SER A 95 -4.22 14.25 3.05
N VAL A 96 -4.07 13.71 4.26
CA VAL A 96 -5.03 12.75 4.83
C VAL A 96 -5.56 13.17 6.19
N TYR A 97 -6.86 12.99 6.40
CA TYR A 97 -7.57 13.32 7.63
C TYR A 97 -8.29 12.09 8.19
N GLY A 98 -8.25 11.91 9.50
CA GLY A 98 -9.04 10.92 10.22
C GLY A 98 -10.29 11.56 10.80
N ILE A 99 -11.45 11.00 10.47
CA ILE A 99 -12.74 11.38 11.07
C ILE A 99 -12.96 10.50 12.30
N ARG A 100 -13.14 11.13 13.46
CA ARG A 100 -13.48 10.40 14.69
C ARG A 100 -14.98 10.14 14.76
N ASN A 101 -15.38 9.13 15.53
CA ASN A 101 -16.79 8.85 15.85
C ASN A 101 -17.72 8.66 14.63
N GLY A 102 -17.18 8.17 13.51
CA GLY A 102 -17.93 7.87 12.29
C GLY A 102 -18.72 9.07 11.76
N VAL A 103 -19.96 8.82 11.35
CA VAL A 103 -20.82 9.86 10.73
C VAL A 103 -21.20 10.97 11.72
N LEU A 104 -21.40 10.63 13.00
CA LEU A 104 -21.74 11.63 14.03
C LEU A 104 -20.58 12.61 14.26
N GLY A 105 -19.34 12.09 14.35
CA GLY A 105 -18.18 12.96 14.46
C GLY A 105 -17.91 13.76 13.19
N LEU A 106 -18.21 13.22 11.99
CA LEU A 106 -18.17 14.01 10.76
C LEU A 106 -19.15 15.20 10.81
N ALA A 107 -20.39 14.96 11.22
CA ALA A 107 -21.40 16.01 11.37
C ALA A 107 -21.00 17.07 12.42
N ALA A 108 -20.27 16.66 13.45
CA ALA A 108 -19.71 17.54 14.47
C ALA A 108 -18.37 18.21 14.06
N GLY A 109 -17.84 17.92 12.87
CA GLY A 109 -16.58 18.50 12.40
C GLY A 109 -15.32 17.91 13.04
N GLU A 110 -15.37 16.69 13.58
CA GLU A 110 -14.25 16.01 14.23
C GLU A 110 -13.22 15.42 13.23
N LEU A 111 -12.56 16.29 12.47
CA LEU A 111 -11.48 15.92 11.56
C LEU A 111 -10.13 16.16 12.23
N LYS A 112 -9.26 15.15 12.24
CA LYS A 112 -7.86 15.25 12.67
C LYS A 112 -6.93 15.05 11.48
N PRO A 113 -6.00 15.96 11.16
CA PRO A 113 -4.96 15.68 10.18
C PRO A 113 -4.12 14.49 10.65
N LEU A 114 -3.84 13.55 9.75
CA LEU A 114 -3.03 12.37 10.03
C LEU A 114 -1.67 12.50 9.36
N ILE A 115 -0.61 12.33 10.15
CA ILE A 115 0.77 12.34 9.68
C ILE A 115 1.36 10.93 9.69
N TRP A 116 2.51 10.76 9.03
CA TRP A 116 3.18 9.46 8.89
C TRP A 116 3.40 8.74 10.24
N SER A 117 3.70 9.52 11.29
CA SER A 117 3.93 9.00 12.64
C SER A 117 2.66 8.63 13.41
N ASP A 118 1.48 9.12 13.04
CA ASP A 118 0.22 8.78 13.72
C ASP A 118 -0.18 7.31 13.53
N VAL A 119 0.38 6.63 12.52
CA VAL A 119 0.06 5.23 12.16
C VAL A 119 1.27 4.31 12.31
N ILE A 120 2.14 4.58 13.28
CA ILE A 120 3.23 3.67 13.66
C ILE A 120 2.67 2.59 14.61
N GLY A 121 2.84 1.33 14.21
CA GLY A 121 2.24 0.12 14.82
C GLY A 121 1.85 -0.86 13.73
#